data_AF-A0A382X6B0-F1
#
_entry.id   AF-A0A382X6B0-F1
#
_cell.length_a   1.000
_cell.length_b   1.000
_cell.length_c   1.000
_cell.angle_alpha   90.00
_cell.angle_beta   90.00
_cell.angle_gamma   90.00
#
_symmetry.space_group_name_H-M   'P 1'
#
loop_
_entity.id
_entity.type
_entity.pdbx_description
1 polymer ?
#
loop_
_entity_poly.entity_id
_entity_poly.type
_entity_poly.pdbx_seq_one_letter_code
_entity_poly.pdbx_strand_id
1 'polypeptide(L)' 'MGKNIVAIVQARMGASRLPGKVMLSLHGMPIVKWVFQRTQKTKSINGT' A
#
# COMPACT_ATOMS: atom_id res chain seq x y z
N MET A 1 6.10 -8.50 26.87
CA MET A 1 6.07 -7.40 25.88
C MET A 1 5.34 -7.89 24.64
N GLY A 2 4.30 -7.20 24.17
CA GLY A 2 3.58 -7.58 22.94
C GLY A 2 4.44 -7.31 21.69
N LYS A 3 4.25 -8.10 20.62
CA LYS A 3 4.90 -7.84 19.33
C LYS A 3 4.37 -6.51 18.77
N ASN A 4 5.27 -5.61 18.39
CA ASN A 4 4.92 -4.40 17.66
C ASN A 4 5.05 -4.67 16.15
N ILE A 5 3.92 -4.84 15.47
CA ILE A 5 3.89 -5.19 14.05
C ILE A 5 3.56 -3.94 13.24
N VAL A 6 4.46 -3.55 12.33
CA VAL A 6 4.34 -2.39 11.44
C VAL A 6 4.37 -2.86 9.98
N ALA A 7 3.50 -2.33 9.13
CA ALA A 7 3.53 -2.58 7.70
C ALA A 7 3.92 -1.32 6.92
N ILE A 8 4.78 -1.49 5.91
CA ILE A 8 5.26 -0.40 5.05
C ILE A 8 4.86 -0.72 3.61
N VAL A 9 4.00 0.12 3.01
CA VAL A 9 3.62 0.00 1.60
C VAL A 9 4.57 0.87 0.76
N GLN A 10 5.55 0.24 0.13
CA GLN A 10 6.52 0.96 -0.72
C GLN A 10 5.97 1.18 -2.13
N ALA A 11 5.90 2.44 -2.56
CA ALA A 11 5.41 2.86 -3.87
C ALA A 11 6.54 3.37 -4.76
N ARG A 12 7.31 2.46 -5.39
CA ARG A 12 8.38 2.85 -6.32
C ARG A 12 7.80 3.41 -7.62
N MET A 13 8.33 4.54 -8.07
CA MET A 13 7.83 5.27 -9.25
C MET A 13 8.45 4.82 -10.58
N GLY A 14 9.62 4.17 -10.56
CA GLY A 14 10.44 3.86 -11.75
C GLY A 14 10.03 2.63 -12.58
N ALA A 15 8.74 2.37 -12.76
CA ALA A 15 8.29 1.25 -13.59
C ALA A 15 8.45 1.58 -15.09
N SER A 16 9.17 0.73 -15.85
CA SER A 16 9.44 0.96 -17.29
C SER A 16 8.34 0.45 -18.23
N ARG A 17 7.75 -0.72 -17.95
CA ARG A 17 6.68 -1.33 -18.78
C ARG A 17 5.31 -0.66 -18.61
N LEU A 18 5.05 -0.14 -17.41
CA LEU A 18 3.83 0.60 -17.08
C LEU A 18 4.22 1.81 -16.22
N PRO A 19 4.60 2.93 -16.87
CA PRO A 19 5.01 4.14 -16.17
C PRO A 19 3.98 4.61 -15.16
N GLY A 20 4.41 4.98 -13.96
CA GLY A 20 3.52 5.48 -12.92
C GLY A 20 2.53 4.43 -12.38
N LYS A 21 2.75 3.13 -12.62
CA LYS A 21 1.86 2.02 -12.21
C LYS A 21 1.19 2.22 -10.85
N VAL A 22 1.95 2.62 -9.85
CA VAL A 22 1.47 2.70 -8.46
C VAL A 22 0.50 3.87 -8.22
N MET A 23 0.59 4.93 -9.03
CA MET A 23 -0.27 6.11 -8.99
C MET A 23 -1.43 6.06 -10.00
N LEU A 24 -1.42 5.12 -10.95
CA LEU A 24 -2.52 4.97 -11.90
C LEU A 24 -3.84 4.76 -11.18
N SER A 25 -4.88 5.42 -11.69
CA SER A 25 -6.23 5.31 -11.17
C SER A 25 -6.83 3.95 -11.50
N LEU A 26 -7.29 3.25 -10.47
CA LEU A 26 -8.09 2.04 -10.54
C LEU A 26 -9.40 2.34 -9.82
N HIS A 27 -10.52 2.38 -10.55
CA HIS A 27 -11.83 2.76 -10.00
C HIS A 27 -11.81 4.07 -9.18
N GLY A 28 -11.15 5.11 -9.70
CA GLY A 28 -11.12 6.45 -9.09
C GLY A 28 -10.13 6.62 -7.94
N MET A 29 -9.30 5.61 -7.63
CA MET A 29 -8.26 5.68 -6.60
C MET A 29 -6.92 5.18 -7.13
N PRO A 30 -5.79 5.78 -6.71
CA PRO A 30 -4.49 5.28 -7.11
C PRO A 30 -4.26 3.86 -6.57
N ILE A 31 -3.58 3.01 -7.33
CA ILE A 31 -3.32 1.61 -6.96
C ILE A 31 -2.72 1.48 -5.55
N VAL A 32 -1.80 2.37 -5.14
CA VAL A 32 -1.24 2.38 -3.77
C VAL A 32 -2.30 2.51 -2.68
N LYS A 33 -3.37 3.27 -2.92
CA LYS A 33 -4.44 3.48 -1.95
C LYS A 33 -5.23 2.21 -1.72
N TRP A 34 -5.46 1.43 -2.78
CA TRP A 34 -6.06 0.11 -2.65
C TRP A 34 -5.21 -0.81 -1.77
N VAL A 35 -3.89 -0.86 -2.01
CA VAL A 35 -2.97 -1.67 -1.19
C VAL A 35 -3.01 -1.22 0.27
N PHE A 36 -2.92 0.08 0.54
CA PHE A 36 -2.99 0.64 1.88
C PHE A 36 -4.30 0.31 2.60
N GLN A 37 -5.46 0.51 1.96
CA GLN A 37 -6.77 0.22 2.54
C GLN A 37 -6.97 -1.28 2.81
N ARG A 38 -6.43 -2.15 1.96
CA ARG A 38 -6.48 -3.60 2.19
C ARG A 38 -5.58 -4.01 3.36
N THR A 39 -4.38 -3.45 3.45
CA THR A 39 -3.46 -3.69 4.57
C THR A 39 -4.07 -3.25 5.90
N GLN A 40 -4.75 -2.11 5.96
CA GLN A 40 -5.43 -1.63 7.19
C GLN A 40 -6.51 -2.57 7.74
N LYS A 41 -7.05 -3.51 6.94
CA LYS A 41 -8.08 -4.45 7.42
C LYS A 41 -7.53 -5.59 8.28
N THR A 42 -6.22 -5.74 8.41
CA THR A 42 -5.65 -6.80 9.24
C THR A 42 -5.72 -6.46 10.73
N LYS A 43 -5.97 -7.48 11.55
CA LYS A 43 -6.00 -7.35 13.02
C LYS A 43 -4.63 -7.45 13.67
N SER A 44 -3.61 -7.83 12.90
CA SER A 44 -2.28 -8.14 13.41
C SER A 44 -1.30 -6.97 13.40
N ILE A 45 -1.64 -5.85 12.77
CA ILE A 45 -0.78 -4.67 12.71
C ILE A 45 -1.14 -3.75 13.87
N ASN A 46 -0.13 -3.23 14.55
CA ASN A 46 -0.30 -2.33 15.70
C ASN A 46 -0.07 -0.85 15.33
N GLY A 47 0.74 -0.58 14.31
CA GLY A 47 1.02 0.77 13.81
C GLY A 47 0.44 1.01 12.42
N THR A 48 -0.31 2.11 12.27
CA THR A 48 -0.78 2.66 10.99
C THR A 48 0.00 3.91 10.63
#